data_AF-A0A4U0RB83-F1
#
_entry.id   AF-A0A4U0RB83-F1
#
_cell.length_a   1.000
_cell.length_b   1.000
_cell.length_c   1.000
_cell.angle_alpha   90.00
_cell.angle_beta   90.00
_cell.angle_gamma   90.00
#
_symmetry.space_group_name_H-M   'P 1'
#
loop_
_entity.id
_entity.type
_entity.pdbx_description
1 polymer ?
#
loop_
_entity_poly.entity_id
_entity_poly.type
_entity_poly.pdbx_seq_one_letter_code
_entity_poly.pdbx_strand_id
1 'polypeptide(L)' 'MSVYVGIDVHRKRSQIAVVEEDGAVRVNRNVPNGVGTVLGVIGDLPIGAPVAFEACRVPKVTHCL' A
#
# COMPACT_ATOMS: atom_id res chain seq x y z
N MET A 1 -2.35 11.57 -15.03
CA MET A 1 -2.74 11.76 -13.61
C MET A 1 -1.81 10.91 -12.78
N SER A 2 -0.92 11.53 -12.01
CA SER A 2 0.04 10.80 -11.19
C SER A 2 -0.65 10.30 -9.92
N VAL A 3 -0.30 9.10 -9.48
CA VAL A 3 -0.79 8.51 -8.24
C VAL A 3 0.40 7.90 -7.51
N TYR A 4 0.35 7.97 -6.18
CA TYR A 4 1.33 7.39 -5.27
C TYR A 4 0.68 6.28 -4.47
N VAL A 5 1.40 5.18 -4.30
CA VAL A 5 0.93 4.03 -3.55
C VAL A 5 1.77 3.86 -2.30
N GLY A 6 1.14 3.87 -1.13
CA GLY A 6 1.75 3.44 0.13
C GLY A 6 1.27 2.05 0.49
N ILE A 7 2.21 1.14 0.76
CA ILE A 7 1.91 -0.23 1.23
C ILE A 7 2.69 -0.48 2.52
N ASP A 8 1.96 -0.68 3.62
CA ASP A 8 2.54 -1.12 4.89
C ASP A 8 2.14 -2.58 5.17
N VAL A 9 3.11 -3.46 4.99
CA VAL A 9 2.93 -4.92 5.09
C VAL A 9 3.05 -5.37 6.52
N HIS A 10 1.94 -5.86 7.07
CA HIS A 10 1.91 -6.58 8.33
C HIS A 10 1.79 -8.09 8.10
N ARG A 11 1.90 -8.88 9.18
CA ARG A 11 1.95 -10.35 9.12
C ARG A 11 0.77 -11.00 8.39
N LYS A 12 -0.46 -10.50 8.57
CA LYS A 12 -1.69 -11.12 8.02
C LYS A 12 -2.41 -10.24 6.98
N ARG A 13 -2.25 -8.93 7.09
CA ARG A 13 -2.92 -7.93 6.26
C ARG A 13 -1.92 -6.82 5.94
N SER A 14 -2.12 -6.13 4.83
CA SER A 14 -1.35 -4.94 4.48
C SER A 14 -2.29 -3.75 4.47
N GLN A 15 -1.82 -2.62 4.98
CA GLN A 15 -2.50 -1.35 4.76
C GLN A 15 -2.07 -0.84 3.39
N ILE A 16 -3.03 -0.48 2.55
CA ILE A 16 -2.76 0.11 1.23
C ILE A 16 -3.47 1.46 1.15
N ALA A 17 -2.69 2.48 0.80
CA ALA A 17 -3.18 3.80 0.45
C ALA A 17 -2.82 4.13 -1.01
N VAL A 18 -3.77 4.69 -1.75
CA VAL A 18 -3.56 5.25 -3.09
C VAL A 18 -3.96 6.72 -3.01
N VAL A 19 -3.01 7.59 -3.33
CA VAL A 19 -3.14 9.04 -3.20
C VAL A 19 -2.85 9.68 -4.55
N GLU A 20 -3.66 10.65 -4.93
CA GLU A 20 -3.42 11.48 -6.11
C GLU A 20 -2.30 12.50 -5.84
N GLU A 21 -1.80 13.13 -6.89
CA GLU A 21 -0.75 14.14 -6.80
C GLU A 21 -1.12 15.35 -5.94
N ASP A 22 -2.40 15.70 -5.88
CA ASP A 22 -2.94 16.79 -5.04
C ASP A 22 -3.17 16.38 -3.57
N GLY A 23 -2.86 15.13 -3.21
CA GLY A 23 -3.08 14.57 -1.88
C GLY A 23 -4.46 13.95 -1.67
N ALA A 24 -5.34 13.93 -2.67
CA ALA A 24 -6.65 13.29 -2.56
C ALA A 24 -6.51 11.76 -2.41
N VAL A 25 -7.20 11.18 -1.44
CA VAL A 25 -7.16 9.73 -1.18
C VAL A 25 -8.19 9.02 -2.06
N ARG A 26 -7.73 8.15 -2.97
CA ARG A 26 -8.60 7.24 -3.73
C ARG A 26 -8.97 6.00 -2.94
N VAL A 27 -7.98 5.43 -2.25
CA VAL A 27 -8.13 4.21 -1.48
C VAL A 27 -7.31 4.32 -0.20
N ASN A 28 -7.87 3.88 0.93
CA ASN A 28 -7.13 3.64 2.16
C ASN A 28 -7.82 2.50 2.91
N ARG A 29 -7.27 1.28 2.84
CA ARG A 29 -7.88 0.11 3.48
C ARG A 29 -6.88 -0.98 3.81
N ASN A 30 -7.25 -1.80 4.79
CA ASN A 30 -6.53 -3.03 5.11
C ASN A 30 -6.98 -4.17 4.20
N VAL A 31 -6.06 -4.81 3.50
CA VAL A 31 -6.32 -5.97 2.66
C VAL A 31 -5.65 -7.23 3.22
N PRO A 32 -6.28 -8.41 3.13
CA PRO A 32 -5.56 -9.65 3.37
C PRO A 32 -4.34 -9.75 2.47
N ASN A 33 -3.22 -10.27 3.00
CA ASN A 33 -2.05 -10.50 2.18
C ASN A 33 -2.36 -11.58 1.14
N GLY A 34 -1.98 -11.32 -0.11
CA GLY A 34 -2.23 -12.21 -1.24
C GLY A 34 -2.15 -11.46 -2.55
N VAL A 35 -1.67 -12.13 -3.60
CA VAL A 35 -1.48 -11.49 -4.92
C VAL A 35 -2.81 -10.97 -5.46
N GLY A 36 -3.86 -11.79 -5.45
CA GLY A 36 -5.17 -11.39 -5.98
C GLY A 36 -5.83 -10.24 -5.21
N THR A 37 -5.69 -10.21 -3.87
CA THR A 37 -6.27 -9.15 -3.04
C THR A 37 -5.54 -7.83 -3.20
N VAL A 38 -4.21 -7.85 -3.32
CA VAL A 38 -3.41 -6.65 -3.57
C VAL A 38 -3.63 -6.12 -4.99
N LEU A 39 -3.61 -7.01 -6.00
CA LEU A 39 -3.90 -6.63 -7.39
C LEU A 39 -5.32 -6.08 -7.56
N GLY A 40 -6.30 -6.56 -6.80
CA GLY A 40 -7.64 -5.96 -6.77
C GLY A 40 -7.70 -4.54 -6.19
N VAL A 41 -6.58 -3.99 -5.71
CA VAL A 41 -6.47 -2.60 -5.25
C VAL A 41 -5.63 -1.76 -6.20
N ILE A 42 -4.50 -2.29 -6.67
CA ILE A 42 -3.49 -1.53 -7.43
C ILE A 42 -3.41 -1.90 -8.91
N GLY A 43 -4.14 -2.92 -9.36
CA GLY A 43 -4.00 -3.52 -10.69
C GLY A 43 -4.43 -2.61 -11.84
N ASP A 44 -5.34 -1.69 -11.59
CA ASP A 44 -5.84 -0.74 -12.59
C ASP A 44 -5.10 0.61 -12.55
N LEU A 45 -4.04 0.73 -11.74
CA LEU A 45 -3.25 1.95 -11.65
C LEU A 45 -2.33 2.10 -12.88
N PRO A 46 -2.00 3.36 -13.27
CA PRO A 46 -1.07 3.60 -14.36
C PRO A 46 0.26 2.89 -14.15
N ILE A 47 0.80 2.31 -15.22
CA ILE A 47 2.13 1.70 -15.20
C ILE A 47 3.16 2.78 -14.81
N GLY A 48 4.04 2.44 -13.87
CA GLY A 48 5.05 3.36 -13.35
C GLY A 48 4.59 4.22 -12.17
N ALA A 49 3.40 3.98 -11.61
CA ALA A 49 2.99 4.59 -10.34
C ALA A 49 4.04 4.32 -9.24
N PRO A 50 4.60 5.36 -8.59
CA PRO A 50 5.56 5.17 -7.51
C PRO A 50 4.93 4.43 -6.33
N VAL A 51 5.67 3.47 -5.77
CA VAL A 51 5.24 2.68 -4.61
C VAL A 51 6.24 2.85 -3.48
N ALA A 52 5.76 3.36 -2.35
CA ALA A 52 6.44 3.26 -1.06
C ALA A 52 6.01 1.94 -0.40
N PHE A 53 6.98 1.09 -0.08
CA PHE A 53 6.73 -0.24 0.47
C PHE A 53 7.49 -0.41 1.78
N GLU A 54 6.74 -0.55 2.87
CA GLU A 54 7.25 -0.79 4.21
C GLU A 54 6.86 -2.20 4.64
N ALA A 55 7.81 -2.94 5.23
CA ALA A 55 7.56 -4.30 5.71
C ALA A 55 8.13 -4.48 7.12
N CYS A 56 7.24 -4.45 8.11
CA CYS A 56 7.65 -4.64 9.50
C CYS A 56 7.70 -6.14 9.85
N ARG A 57 8.91 -6.72 9.87
CA ARG A 57 9.16 -8.04 10.48
C ARG A 57 9.25 -7.88 12.00
N VAL A 58 8.13 -8.00 12.71
CA VAL A 58 8.15 -7.99 14.19
C VAL A 58 8.57 -9.35 14.76
N PRO A 59 9.45 -9.35 15.79
CA PRO A 59 9.02 -9.39 17.17
C PRO A 59 8.93 -7.94 17.67
N LYS A 60 7.81 -7.63 18.33
CA LYS A 60 7.43 -6.29 18.84
C LYS A 60 8.66 -5.44 19.20
N VAL A 61 8.73 -4.23 18.63
CA VAL A 61 9.74 -3.15 18.82
C VAL A 61 10.62 -2.96 17.58
N THR A 62 10.09 -2.25 16.58
CA THR A 62 10.89 -1.29 15.81
C THR A 62 9.94 -0.23 15.26
N HIS A 63 10.22 1.03 15.54
CA HIS A 63 9.56 2.17 14.90
C HIS A 63 9.74 2.06 13.38
N CYS A 64 8.63 2.15 12.65
CA CYS A 64 8.62 2.47 11.23
C CYS A 64 9.19 3.89 11.06
N LEU A 65 10.03 4.09 10.04
CA LEU A 65 10.58 5.39 9.65
C LEU A 65 9.46 6.39 9.29
#